data_AF-A0AA42N5A0-F1
#
_entry.id   AF-A0AA42N5A0-F1
#
_cell.length_a   1.000
_cell.length_b   1.000
_cell.length_c   1.000
_cell.angle_alpha   90.00
_cell.angle_beta   90.00
_cell.angle_gamma   90.00
#
_symmetry.space_group_name_H-M   'P 1'
#
loop_
_entity.id
_entity.type
_entity.pdbx_description
1 polymer ?
#
loop_
_entity_poly.entity_id
_entity_poly.type
_entity_poly.pdbx_seq_one_letter_code
_entity_poly.pdbx_strand_id
1 'polypeptide(L)'
;MLQKIKLCEIAGIHPGFARIERELNLAPTNVPGSALVPDSLLGLLNMVYPILVSERYCVGQTSLYRLLSAHAAPQTWVLCHVLPTKLDEAMLHQLVLIERLVAPGLAQITPQQVRDLYEHLGSVEQIWPHRYRSQAHLARLVGVKPLKGLEGAK
;
A
#
# COMPACT_ATOMS: atom_id res chain seq x y z
N MET A 1 -11.26 15.47 9.57
CA MET A 1 -12.49 15.59 8.76
C MET A 1 -12.31 14.85 7.45
N LEU A 2 -13.33 14.16 6.91
CA LEU A 2 -13.26 13.55 5.57
C LEU A 2 -13.51 14.60 4.49
N GLN A 3 -12.65 14.66 3.48
CA GLN A 3 -12.72 15.60 2.36
C GLN A 3 -12.21 14.95 1.08
N LYS A 4 -12.60 15.50 -0.08
CA LYS A 4 -11.97 15.15 -1.37
C LYS A 4 -10.97 16.25 -1.73
N ILE A 5 -9.73 15.86 -2.02
CA ILE A 5 -8.64 16.77 -2.40
C ILE A 5 -8.07 16.28 -3.72
N LYS A 6 -7.69 17.17 -4.66
CA LYS A 6 -7.04 16.70 -5.89
C LYS A 6 -5.65 16.16 -5.56
N LEU A 7 -5.25 15.08 -6.22
CA LEU A 7 -3.96 14.44 -5.97
C LEU A 7 -2.78 15.43 -6.13
N CYS A 8 -2.83 16.32 -7.13
CA CYS A 8 -1.82 17.36 -7.35
C CYS A 8 -1.77 18.45 -6.27
N GLU A 9 -2.79 18.58 -5.43
CA GLU A 9 -2.82 19.54 -4.32
C GLU A 9 -2.15 18.98 -3.05
N ILE A 10 -1.85 17.68 -3.04
CA ILE A 10 -1.06 17.02 -2.00
C ILE A 10 0.40 17.09 -2.41
N ALA A 11 1.19 17.86 -1.65
CA ALA A 11 2.57 18.22 -1.99
C ALA A 11 3.54 17.03 -2.01
N GLY A 12 3.15 15.91 -1.41
CA GLY A 12 4.00 14.74 -1.24
C GLY A 12 3.73 14.04 0.07
N ILE A 13 4.61 13.10 0.42
CA ILE A 13 4.72 12.58 1.78
C ILE A 13 5.40 13.63 2.65
N HIS A 14 4.94 13.80 3.89
CA HIS A 14 5.49 14.77 4.81
C HIS A 14 7.01 14.57 4.99
N PRO A 15 7.85 15.60 4.87
CA PRO A 15 9.32 15.45 4.89
C PRO A 15 9.84 14.77 6.15
N GLY A 16 9.26 15.06 7.32
CA GLY A 16 9.61 14.39 8.58
C GLY A 16 9.24 12.90 8.58
N PHE A 17 8.12 12.52 7.97
CA PHE A 17 7.73 11.11 7.81
C PHE A 17 8.72 10.39 6.89
N ALA A 18 9.02 10.98 5.73
CA ALA A 18 9.97 10.42 4.77
C ALA A 18 11.40 10.31 5.33
N ARG A 19 11.80 11.25 6.20
CA ARG A 19 13.07 11.19 6.92
C ARG A 19 13.12 9.99 7.85
N ILE A 20 12.11 9.80 8.70
CA ILE A 20 12.04 8.69 9.67
C ILE A 20 11.98 7.34 8.93
N GLU A 21 11.20 7.22 7.85
CA GLU A 21 11.20 6.00 7.03
C GLU A 21 12.59 5.66 6.48
N ARG A 22 13.37 6.67 6.09
CA ARG A 22 14.73 6.48 5.57
C ARG A 22 15.70 6.08 6.68
N GLU A 23 15.65 6.77 7.82
CA GLU A 23 16.50 6.50 8.99
C GLU A 23 16.31 5.09 9.52
N LEU A 24 15.07 4.60 9.52
CA LEU A 24 14.73 3.26 10.00
C LEU A 24 14.78 2.18 8.91
N ASN A 25 15.12 2.52 7.67
CA ASN A 25 15.06 1.63 6.51
C ASN A 25 13.69 0.93 6.33
N LEU A 26 12.61 1.70 6.52
CA LEU A 26 11.21 1.24 6.44
C LEU A 26 10.50 1.72 5.17
N ALA A 27 11.19 2.42 4.27
CA ALA A 27 10.61 2.89 3.03
C ALA A 27 10.16 1.70 2.14
N PRO A 28 8.95 1.73 1.55
CA PRO A 28 8.54 0.73 0.58
C PRO A 28 9.53 0.67 -0.59
N THR A 29 9.94 -0.53 -0.98
CA THR A 29 10.97 -0.73 -2.01
C THR A 29 10.40 -0.71 -3.43
N ASN A 30 9.12 -1.04 -3.61
CA ASN A 30 8.47 -1.10 -4.91
C ASN A 30 7.01 -0.67 -4.82
N VAL A 31 6.53 -0.01 -5.88
CA VAL A 31 5.11 0.19 -6.13
C VAL A 31 4.65 -0.89 -7.13
N PRO A 32 3.50 -1.55 -6.92
CA PRO A 32 2.96 -2.50 -7.90
C PRO A 32 2.89 -1.86 -9.29
N GLY A 33 3.23 -2.62 -10.35
CA GLY A 33 3.11 -2.12 -11.73
C GLY A 33 1.64 -1.99 -12.16
N SER A 34 1.38 -1.18 -13.19
CA SER A 34 0.03 -0.94 -13.74
C SER A 34 -0.69 -2.24 -14.15
N ALA A 35 0.06 -3.24 -14.60
CA ALA A 35 -0.47 -4.57 -14.92
C ALA A 35 -1.10 -5.30 -13.72
N LEU A 36 -0.85 -4.88 -12.47
CA LEU A 36 -1.46 -5.46 -11.26
C LEU A 36 -2.58 -4.57 -10.68
N VAL A 37 -2.70 -3.34 -11.15
CA VAL A 37 -3.63 -2.33 -10.59
C VAL A 37 -4.37 -1.67 -11.76
N PRO A 38 -5.42 -2.32 -12.30
CA PRO A 38 -6.22 -1.74 -13.36
C PRO A 38 -6.95 -0.49 -12.88
N ASP A 39 -7.29 0.41 -13.81
CA ASP A 39 -7.93 1.71 -13.49
C ASP A 39 -9.22 1.56 -12.68
N SER A 40 -9.99 0.50 -12.93
CA SER A 40 -11.22 0.19 -12.19
C SER A 40 -10.95 -0.08 -10.71
N LEU A 41 -9.88 -0.83 -10.40
CA LEU A 41 -9.45 -1.10 -9.04
C LEU A 41 -8.88 0.15 -8.38
N LEU A 42 -8.11 0.95 -9.12
CA LEU A 42 -7.57 2.22 -8.63
C LEU A 42 -8.70 3.19 -8.25
N GLY A 43 -9.74 3.27 -9.09
CA GLY A 43 -10.95 4.03 -8.80
C GLY A 43 -11.68 3.55 -7.54
N LEU A 44 -11.83 2.24 -7.36
CA LEU A 44 -12.43 1.66 -6.16
C LEU A 44 -11.60 1.94 -4.90
N LEU A 45 -10.28 1.71 -4.95
CA LEU A 45 -9.36 1.97 -3.84
C LEU A 45 -9.49 3.41 -3.36
N ASN A 46 -9.50 4.35 -4.30
CA ASN A 46 -9.62 5.77 -4.05
C ASN A 46 -10.98 6.17 -3.43
N MET A 47 -12.05 5.44 -3.72
CA MET A 47 -13.37 5.68 -3.13
C MET A 47 -13.51 5.09 -1.72
N VAL A 48 -12.83 3.97 -1.43
CA VAL A 48 -13.04 3.19 -0.21
C VAL A 48 -12.03 3.53 0.89
N TYR A 49 -10.76 3.77 0.53
CA TYR A 49 -9.68 3.94 1.50
C TYR A 49 -9.19 5.39 1.52
N PRO A 50 -9.49 6.15 2.59
CA PRO A 50 -8.99 7.51 2.72
C PRO A 50 -7.50 7.54 3.06
N ILE A 51 -6.75 8.47 2.47
CA ILE A 51 -5.39 8.80 2.92
C ILE A 51 -5.42 9.85 4.05
N LEU A 52 -4.41 9.87 4.91
CA LEU A 52 -4.31 10.84 5.99
C LEU A 52 -3.44 12.03 5.55
N VAL A 53 -3.96 13.26 5.68
CA VAL A 53 -3.31 14.50 5.22
C VAL A 53 -3.22 15.52 6.36
N SER A 54 -2.06 16.14 6.53
CA SER A 54 -1.84 17.32 7.37
C SER A 54 -0.97 18.34 6.62
N GLU A 55 -1.31 19.63 6.70
CA GLU A 55 -0.54 20.72 6.05
C GLU A 55 -0.26 20.47 4.55
N ARG A 56 -1.21 19.88 3.83
CA ARG A 56 -1.09 19.46 2.41
C ARG A 56 -0.11 18.32 2.14
N TYR A 57 0.42 17.66 3.17
CA TYR A 57 1.26 16.48 3.04
C TYR A 57 0.52 15.21 3.46
N CYS A 58 0.80 14.10 2.77
CA CYS A 58 0.39 12.77 3.20
C CYS A 58 1.22 12.34 4.43
N VAL A 59 0.53 11.94 5.49
CA VAL A 59 1.10 11.59 6.81
C VAL A 59 0.62 10.22 7.31
N GLY A 60 -0.11 9.47 6.48
CA GLY A 60 -0.58 8.13 6.79
C GLY A 60 -1.31 7.52 5.60
N GLN A 61 -1.35 6.18 5.54
CA GLN A 61 -1.65 5.43 4.32
C GLN A 61 -0.69 5.84 3.18
N THR A 62 0.57 6.07 3.52
CA THR A 62 1.58 6.56 2.57
C THR A 62 1.86 5.57 1.45
N SER A 63 1.64 4.27 1.70
CA SER A 63 1.73 3.23 0.67
C SER A 63 0.62 3.35 -0.37
N LEU A 64 -0.61 3.66 0.06
CA LEU A 64 -1.72 3.97 -0.84
C LEU A 64 -1.48 5.28 -1.60
N TYR A 65 -0.99 6.32 -0.93
CA TYR A 65 -0.61 7.56 -1.60
C TYR A 65 0.45 7.34 -2.69
N ARG A 66 1.50 6.55 -2.42
CA ARG A 66 2.50 6.19 -3.44
C ARG A 66 1.89 5.47 -4.63
N LEU A 67 0.95 4.56 -4.40
CA LEU A 67 0.25 3.86 -5.47
C LEU A 67 -0.59 4.83 -6.32
N LEU A 68 -1.39 5.69 -5.67
CA LEU A 68 -2.20 6.69 -6.35
C LEU A 68 -1.31 7.67 -7.14
N SER A 69 -0.24 8.18 -6.55
CA SER A 69 0.71 9.09 -7.21
C SER A 69 1.45 8.46 -8.40
N ALA A 70 1.65 7.15 -8.38
CA ALA A 70 2.32 6.43 -9.47
C ALA A 70 1.40 6.15 -10.67
N HIS A 71 0.10 5.91 -10.42
CA HIS A 71 -0.82 5.37 -11.45
C HIS A 71 -2.03 6.24 -11.76
N ALA A 72 -2.46 7.12 -10.85
CA ALA A 72 -3.62 7.98 -11.07
C ALA A 72 -3.21 9.29 -11.75
N ALA A 73 -4.14 9.88 -12.53
CA ALA A 73 -3.94 11.21 -13.08
C ALA A 73 -3.82 12.25 -11.95
N PRO A 74 -2.98 13.30 -12.07
CA PRO A 74 -2.83 14.33 -11.04
C PRO A 74 -4.13 15.06 -10.66
N GLN A 75 -5.10 15.11 -11.57
CA GLN A 75 -6.41 15.76 -11.35
C GLN A 75 -7.42 14.85 -10.62
N THR A 76 -7.06 13.61 -10.31
CA THR A 76 -7.91 12.66 -9.59
C THR A 76 -8.27 13.21 -8.21
N TRP A 77 -9.57 13.19 -7.88
CA TRP A 77 -10.06 13.54 -6.55
C TRP A 77 -9.84 12.39 -5.58
N VAL A 78 -9.06 12.59 -4.54
CA VAL A 78 -8.70 11.58 -3.55
C VAL A 78 -9.48 11.77 -2.25
N LEU A 79 -10.00 10.68 -1.68
CA LEU A 79 -10.64 10.72 -0.37
C LEU A 79 -9.55 10.87 0.71
N CYS A 80 -9.69 11.89 1.56
CA CYS A 80 -8.68 12.26 2.55
C CYS A 80 -9.32 12.46 3.93
N HIS A 81 -8.69 11.91 4.97
CA HIS A 81 -8.85 12.40 6.33
C HIS A 81 -7.88 13.55 6.56
N VAL A 82 -8.41 14.75 6.73
CA VAL A 82 -7.62 15.96 7.02
C VAL A 82 -7.51 16.14 8.53
N LEU A 83 -6.25 16.19 9.01
CA LEU A 83 -5.91 16.56 10.38
C LEU A 83 -5.79 18.09 10.47
N PRO A 84 -6.44 18.72 11.46
CA PRO A 84 -6.44 20.17 11.60
C PRO A 84 -5.14 20.72 12.22
N THR A 85 -4.31 19.86 12.80
CA THR A 85 -3.13 20.24 13.58
C THR A 85 -1.82 19.94 12.84
N LYS A 86 -0.86 20.84 13.01
CA LYS A 86 0.54 20.58 12.70
C LYS A 86 1.04 19.41 13.54
N LEU A 87 1.78 18.51 12.91
CA LEU A 87 2.33 17.34 13.57
C LEU A 87 3.72 17.67 14.10
N ASP A 88 3.97 17.36 15.37
CA ASP A 88 5.30 17.37 15.93
C ASP A 88 6.09 16.10 15.53
N GLU A 89 7.37 16.09 15.86
CA GLU A 89 8.26 14.97 15.52
C GLU A 89 7.85 13.66 16.20
N ALA A 90 7.36 13.70 17.44
CA ALA A 90 6.93 12.53 18.18
C ALA A 90 5.71 11.87 17.50
N MET A 91 4.73 12.67 17.09
CA MET A 91 3.54 12.21 16.38
C MET A 91 3.90 11.62 15.02
N LEU A 92 4.80 12.28 14.25
CA LEU A 92 5.29 11.74 12.98
C LEU A 92 5.96 10.38 13.16
N HIS A 93 6.78 10.22 14.20
CA HIS A 93 7.42 8.96 14.51
C HIS A 93 6.39 7.87 14.86
N GLN A 94 5.38 8.18 15.68
CA GLN A 94 4.30 7.26 16.00
C GLN A 94 3.53 6.84 14.74
N LEU A 95 3.21 7.77 13.84
CA LEU A 95 2.50 7.48 12.60
C LEU A 95 3.30 6.52 11.70
N VAL A 96 4.62 6.71 11.58
CA VAL A 96 5.49 5.79 10.82
C VAL A 96 5.46 4.40 11.44
N LEU A 97 5.64 4.28 12.76
CA LEU A 97 5.65 2.99 13.45
C LEU A 97 4.29 2.27 13.37
N ILE A 98 3.18 3.00 13.49
CA ILE A 98 1.83 2.45 13.33
C ILE A 98 1.66 1.86 11.93
N GLU A 99 2.00 2.63 10.88
CA GLU A 99 1.83 2.17 9.49
C GLU A 99 2.75 0.99 9.15
N ARG A 100 3.97 0.95 9.72
CA ARG A 100 5.00 -0.02 9.33
C ARG A 100 5.07 -1.27 10.21
N LEU A 101 4.76 -1.15 11.50
CA LEU A 101 4.92 -2.26 12.45
C LEU A 101 3.59 -2.76 13.00
N VAL A 102 2.64 -1.87 13.24
CA VAL A 102 1.35 -2.27 13.84
C VAL A 102 0.41 -2.80 12.77
N ALA A 103 0.08 -2.01 11.74
CA ALA A 103 -0.93 -2.40 10.75
C ALA A 103 -0.60 -3.73 10.03
N PRO A 104 0.63 -3.99 9.55
CA PRO A 104 0.99 -5.29 8.99
C PRO A 104 0.98 -6.40 10.04
N GLY A 105 1.39 -6.10 11.28
CA GLY A 105 1.40 -7.05 12.39
C GLY A 105 0.02 -7.53 12.80
N LEU A 106 -1.03 -6.74 12.54
CA LEU A 106 -2.42 -7.11 12.79
C LEU A 106 -3.01 -8.07 11.74
N ALA A 107 -2.42 -8.14 10.55
CA ALA A 107 -2.85 -9.00 9.46
C ALA A 107 -1.68 -9.86 8.96
N GLN A 108 -1.21 -10.76 9.83
CA GLN A 108 -0.13 -11.68 9.46
C GLN A 108 -0.61 -12.69 8.42
N ILE A 109 0.19 -12.85 7.37
CA ILE A 109 0.00 -13.85 6.34
C ILE A 109 1.10 -14.91 6.46
N THR A 110 0.72 -16.19 6.42
CA THR A 110 1.65 -17.32 6.48
C THR A 110 2.06 -17.77 5.07
N PRO A 111 3.20 -18.46 4.91
CA PRO A 111 3.60 -19.04 3.62
C PRO A 111 2.55 -19.98 3.00
N GLN A 112 1.79 -20.71 3.83
CA GLN A 112 0.70 -21.56 3.35
C GLN A 112 -0.47 -20.72 2.83
N GLN A 113 -0.91 -19.70 3.58
CA GLN A 113 -1.95 -18.78 3.10
C GLN A 113 -1.55 -18.09 1.79
N VAL A 114 -0.26 -17.79 1.57
CA VAL A 114 0.22 -17.29 0.28
C VAL A 114 0.05 -18.30 -0.84
N ARG A 115 0.31 -19.59 -0.61
CA ARG A 115 0.05 -20.64 -1.58
C ARG A 115 -1.44 -20.70 -1.91
N ASP A 116 -2.27 -20.79 -0.88
CA ASP A 116 -3.72 -20.91 -1.01
C ASP A 116 -4.32 -19.70 -1.75
N LEU A 117 -3.83 -18.49 -1.43
CA LEU A 117 -4.22 -17.26 -2.14
C LEU A 117 -3.76 -17.27 -3.60
N TYR A 118 -2.55 -17.74 -3.90
CA TYR A 118 -2.06 -17.82 -5.27
C TYR A 118 -2.92 -18.77 -6.11
N GLU A 119 -3.29 -19.94 -5.56
CA GLU A 119 -4.17 -20.90 -6.20
C GLU A 119 -5.60 -20.35 -6.36
N HIS A 120 -6.14 -19.71 -5.31
CA HIS A 120 -7.46 -19.09 -5.34
C HIS A 120 -7.55 -17.97 -6.38
N LEU A 121 -6.56 -17.08 -6.46
CA LEU A 121 -6.51 -16.04 -7.49
C LEU A 121 -6.50 -16.64 -8.91
N GLY A 122 -5.94 -17.83 -9.07
CA GLY A 122 -6.03 -18.59 -10.31
C GLY A 122 -7.44 -19.09 -10.64
N SER A 123 -8.29 -19.37 -9.63
CA SER A 123 -9.67 -19.82 -9.85
C SER A 123 -10.70 -18.69 -9.96
N VAL A 124 -10.30 -17.43 -9.72
CA VAL A 124 -11.17 -16.24 -9.80
C VAL A 124 -10.69 -15.21 -10.83
N GLU A 125 -10.13 -15.64 -11.96
CA GLU A 125 -9.61 -14.72 -13.00
C GLU A 125 -10.63 -13.68 -13.49
N GLN A 126 -11.92 -14.01 -13.47
CA GLN A 126 -13.00 -13.08 -13.79
C GLN A 126 -13.08 -11.88 -12.84
N ILE A 127 -12.61 -12.01 -11.60
CA ILE A 127 -12.56 -10.95 -10.58
C ILE A 127 -11.15 -10.36 -10.47
N TRP A 128 -10.11 -11.19 -10.62
CA TRP A 128 -8.72 -10.78 -10.56
C TRP A 128 -7.94 -11.28 -11.79
N PRO A 129 -8.05 -10.59 -12.94
CA PRO A 129 -7.49 -11.08 -14.21
C PRO A 129 -5.96 -11.03 -14.26
N HIS A 130 -5.34 -10.29 -13.33
CA HIS A 130 -3.91 -10.03 -13.31
C HIS A 130 -3.18 -10.94 -12.33
N ARG A 131 -2.81 -12.14 -12.79
CA ARG A 131 -2.06 -13.10 -11.96
C ARG A 131 -0.65 -12.57 -11.62
N TYR A 132 -0.19 -12.91 -10.43
CA TYR A 132 1.21 -12.77 -10.07
C TYR A 132 2.07 -13.73 -10.90
N ARG A 133 3.29 -13.29 -11.28
CA ARG A 133 4.23 -14.09 -12.08
C ARG A 133 4.48 -15.51 -11.55
N SER A 134 4.46 -15.70 -10.24
CA SER A 134 4.59 -17.00 -9.57
C SER A 134 4.17 -16.89 -8.10
N GLN A 135 3.93 -18.03 -7.43
CA GLN A 135 3.76 -18.08 -5.97
C GLN A 135 4.95 -17.43 -5.24
N ALA A 136 6.18 -17.66 -5.73
CA ALA A 136 7.39 -17.08 -5.16
C ALA A 136 7.44 -15.55 -5.31
N HIS A 137 6.88 -15.02 -6.41
CA HIS A 137 6.74 -13.58 -6.60
C HIS A 137 5.74 -12.99 -5.58
N LEU A 138 4.57 -13.62 -5.40
CA LEU A 138 3.59 -13.18 -4.40
C LEU A 138 4.15 -13.23 -2.97
N ALA A 139 4.85 -14.30 -2.61
CA ALA A 139 5.46 -14.46 -1.28
C ALA A 139 6.44 -13.32 -0.95
N ARG A 140 7.28 -12.93 -1.91
CA ARG A 140 8.21 -11.80 -1.75
C ARG A 140 7.47 -10.47 -1.54
N LEU A 141 6.36 -10.25 -2.25
CA LEU A 141 5.60 -9.01 -2.14
C LEU A 141 4.94 -8.86 -0.77
N VAL A 142 4.44 -9.95 -0.19
CA VAL A 142 3.79 -9.92 1.13
C VAL A 142 4.76 -10.16 2.30
N GLY A 143 6.08 -10.20 2.01
CA GLY A 143 7.12 -10.27 3.03
C GLY A 143 7.30 -11.64 3.69
N VAL A 144 6.89 -12.73 3.04
CA VAL A 144 7.06 -14.10 3.57
C VAL A 144 8.01 -14.93 2.72
N LYS A 145 8.68 -15.89 3.36
CA LYS A 145 9.51 -16.86 2.65
C LYS A 145 8.60 -17.79 1.83
N PRO A 146 8.82 -17.94 0.51
CA PRO A 146 8.03 -18.85 -0.29
C PRO A 146 8.23 -20.29 0.19
N LEU A 147 7.15 -21.06 0.22
CA LEU A 147 7.26 -22.50 0.38
C LEU A 147 7.99 -23.06 -0.84
N LYS A 148 8.98 -23.92 -0.60
CA LYS A 148 9.59 -24.70 -1.68
C LYS A 148 8.52 -25.63 -2.25
N GLY A 149 8.50 -25.78 -3.57
CA GLY A 149 7.64 -26.76 -4.22
C GLY A 149 7.96 -28.16 -3.72
N LEU A 150 6.92 -28.99 -3.56
CA LEU A 150 7.08 -30.43 -3.74
C LEU A 150 7.30 -30.65 -5.25
N GLU A 151 8.49 -30.34 -5.76
CA GLU A 151 8.95 -30.90 -7.04
C GLU A 151 9.27 -32.37 -6.78
N GLY A 152 8.23 -33.21 -6.75
CA GLY A 152 8.41 -34.62 -6.40
C GLY A 152 7.16 -35.32 -5.87
N ALA A 153 6.03 -35.16 -6.54
CA ALA A 153 5.05 -36.25 -6.60
C ALA A 153 5.03 -36.69 -8.07
N LYS A 154 5.89 -37.68 -8.36
CA LYS A 154 5.72 -38.53 -9.54
C LYS A 154 4.47 -39.37 -9.38
#